data_AF-A0AAV2L543-F1
#
_entry.id   AF-A0AAV2L543-F1
#
_cell.length_a   1.000
_cell.length_b   1.000
_cell.length_c   1.000
_cell.angle_alpha   90.00
_cell.angle_beta   90.00
_cell.angle_gamma   90.00
#
_symmetry.space_group_name_H-M   'P 1'
#
loop_
_entity.id
_entity.type
_entity.pdbx_description
1 polymer ?
#
loop_
_entity_poly.entity_id
_entity_poly.type
_entity_poly.pdbx_seq_one_letter_code
_entity_poly.pdbx_strand_id
1 'polypeptide(L)'
;MPSSTGTTVMRMTAFDADDPATDNAALRYNIIRQSPDKPSPNMFYIDPESGDIVTVISAKLLDREILVSNKSSHRNPPSGTEHGLCTAG
;
A
#
# COMPACT_ATOMS: atom_id res chain seq x y z
N MET A 1 -6.60 19.63 8.97
CA MET A 1 -6.90 19.72 7.53
C MET A 1 -6.89 18.31 6.97
N PRO A 2 -7.94 17.86 6.28
CA PRO A 2 -7.95 16.51 5.72
C PRO A 2 -6.96 16.45 4.53
N SER A 3 -6.25 15.34 4.38
CA SER A 3 -5.23 15.11 3.33
C SER A 3 -5.86 15.19 1.94
N SER A 4 -5.50 16.20 1.13
CA SER A 4 -5.97 16.29 -0.26
C SER A 4 -5.44 15.12 -1.11
N THR A 5 -6.18 14.78 -2.16
CA THR A 5 -5.66 13.92 -3.23
C THR A 5 -4.32 14.45 -3.74
N GLY A 6 -3.38 13.56 -4.01
CA GLY A 6 -2.01 13.89 -4.42
C GLY A 6 -1.05 14.14 -3.24
N THR A 7 -1.49 13.98 -1.99
CA THR A 7 -0.59 14.10 -0.83
C THR A 7 0.28 12.86 -0.71
N THR A 8 1.60 13.05 -0.69
CA THR A 8 2.57 12.00 -0.33
C THR A 8 2.41 11.64 1.14
N VAL A 9 2.14 10.37 1.41
CA VAL A 9 1.95 9.85 2.77
C VAL A 9 3.20 9.16 3.30
N MET A 10 3.98 8.52 2.42
CA MET A 10 5.25 7.89 2.76
C MET A 10 6.08 7.62 1.51
N ARG A 11 7.34 7.23 1.69
CA ARG A 11 8.24 6.77 0.63
C ARG A 11 8.74 5.37 0.97
N MET A 12 8.69 4.46 0.00
CA MET A 12 9.27 3.13 0.09
C MET A 12 10.72 3.15 -0.39
N THR A 13 11.58 2.36 0.25
CA THR A 13 12.98 2.19 -0.16
C THR A 13 13.31 0.71 -0.19
N ALA A 14 13.93 0.26 -1.27
CA ALA A 14 14.53 -1.06 -1.41
C ALA A 14 15.97 -0.92 -1.94
N PHE A 15 16.77 -1.97 -1.78
CA PHE A 15 18.17 -2.01 -2.20
C PHE A 15 18.44 -3.32 -2.92
N ASP A 16 19.04 -3.22 -4.12
CA ASP A 16 19.58 -4.33 -4.88
C ASP A 16 21.10 -4.33 -4.76
N ALA A 17 21.73 -5.51 -4.71
CA ALA A 17 23.17 -5.65 -4.49
C ALA A 17 24.01 -5.55 -5.78
N ASP A 18 23.36 -5.57 -6.95
CA ASP A 18 24.03 -5.44 -8.24
C ASP A 18 24.55 -4.01 -8.49
N ASP A 19 25.36 -3.87 -9.55
CA ASP A 19 25.94 -2.59 -9.94
C ASP A 19 24.83 -1.58 -10.32
N PRO A 20 24.69 -0.44 -9.61
CA PRO A 20 23.67 0.57 -9.87
C PRO A 20 23.80 1.25 -11.25
N ALA A 21 24.93 1.09 -11.93
CA ALA A 21 25.11 1.56 -13.30
C ALA A 21 24.52 0.61 -14.35
N THR A 22 23.99 -0.55 -13.94
CA THR A 22 23.39 -1.56 -14.81
C THR A 22 21.89 -1.70 -14.55
N ASP A 23 21.15 -2.14 -15.57
CA ASP A 23 19.70 -2.36 -15.47
C ASP A 23 19.33 -3.46 -14.46
N ASN A 24 20.28 -4.29 -14.03
CA ASN A 24 20.03 -5.37 -13.07
C ASN A 24 19.67 -4.83 -11.68
N ALA A 25 20.20 -3.66 -11.30
CA ALA A 25 19.88 -3.00 -10.05
C ALA A 25 18.63 -2.09 -10.13
N ALA A 26 17.94 -2.06 -11.29
CA ALA A 26 16.81 -1.16 -11.50
C ALA A 26 15.56 -1.64 -10.76
N LEU A 27 15.19 -0.95 -9.69
CA LEU A 27 14.01 -1.24 -8.89
C LEU A 27 12.74 -0.63 -9.49
N ARG A 28 11.63 -1.38 -9.42
CA ARG A 28 10.29 -0.90 -9.77
C ARG A 28 9.28 -1.27 -8.69
N TYR A 29 8.58 -0.27 -8.18
CA TYR A 29 7.61 -0.46 -7.09
C TYR A 29 6.18 -0.67 -7.62
N ASN A 30 5.43 -1.56 -6.98
CA ASN A 30 4.01 -1.77 -7.27
C ASN A 30 3.24 -2.16 -6.00
N ILE A 31 2.01 -1.65 -5.84
CA ILE A 31 1.12 -2.08 -4.76
C ILE A 31 0.30 -3.27 -5.24
N ILE A 32 0.61 -4.45 -4.72
CA ILE A 32 -0.10 -5.70 -5.08
C ILE A 32 -1.49 -5.77 -4.41
N ARG A 33 -1.62 -5.24 -3.19
CA ARG A 33 -2.87 -5.30 -2.43
C ARG A 33 -3.00 -4.15 -1.44
N GLN A 34 -4.19 -3.56 -1.36
CA GLN A 34 -4.59 -2.63 -0.31
C GLN A 34 -5.65 -3.30 0.56
N SER A 35 -5.54 -3.16 1.88
CA SER A 35 -6.51 -3.71 2.81
C SER A 35 -6.67 -2.76 4.00
N PRO A 36 -7.92 -2.39 4.35
CA PRO A 36 -9.19 -2.78 3.72
C PRO A 36 -9.37 -2.23 2.29
N ASP A 37 -10.25 -2.86 1.51
CA ASP A 37 -10.67 -2.42 0.17
C ASP A 37 -11.76 -1.34 0.20
N LYS A 38 -12.09 -0.86 1.41
CA LYS A 38 -13.05 0.20 1.65
C LYS A 38 -12.34 1.48 2.10
N PRO A 39 -12.85 2.64 1.66
CA PRO A 39 -13.99 2.86 0.77
C PRO A 39 -13.68 2.63 -0.72
N SER A 40 -12.41 2.43 -1.07
CA SER A 40 -11.96 2.10 -2.42
C SER A 40 -10.84 1.07 -2.32
N PRO A 41 -10.75 0.10 -3.24
CA PRO A 41 -9.60 -0.79 -3.32
C PRO A 41 -8.33 -0.05 -3.76
N ASN A 42 -8.47 1.15 -4.35
CA ASN A 42 -7.39 1.98 -4.86
C ASN A 42 -7.40 3.32 -4.14
N MET A 43 -6.89 3.38 -2.91
CA MET A 43 -6.75 4.62 -2.13
C MET A 43 -5.39 5.27 -2.33
N PHE A 44 -4.39 4.45 -2.60
CA PHE A 44 -3.00 4.86 -2.77
C PHE A 44 -2.47 4.47 -4.15
N TYR A 45 -1.55 5.29 -4.65
CA TYR A 45 -0.69 5.00 -5.80
C TYR A 45 0.76 5.03 -5.32
N ILE A 46 1.60 4.14 -5.84
CA ILE A 46 3.05 4.21 -5.64
C ILE A 46 3.70 4.62 -6.96
N ASP A 47 4.57 5.61 -6.90
CA ASP A 47 5.41 5.96 -8.04
C ASP A 47 6.45 4.84 -8.26
N PRO A 48 6.50 4.22 -9.44
CA PRO A 48 7.30 3.02 -9.67
C PRO A 48 8.81 3.30 -9.65
N GLU A 49 9.25 4.56 -9.74
CA GLU A 49 10.67 4.93 -9.75
C GLU A 49 11.14 5.40 -8.38
N SER A 50 10.41 6.35 -7.79
CA SER A 50 10.79 6.99 -6.53
C SER A 50 10.32 6.23 -5.29
N GLY A 51 9.32 5.36 -5.42
CA GLY A 51 8.68 4.68 -4.29
C GLY A 51 7.76 5.58 -3.47
N ASP A 52 7.42 6.78 -3.96
CA ASP A 52 6.50 7.70 -3.29
C ASP A 52 5.07 7.15 -3.30
N ILE A 53 4.50 6.98 -2.11
CA ILE A 53 3.10 6.58 -1.95
C ILE A 53 2.27 7.85 -1.76
N VAL A 54 1.32 8.06 -2.68
CA VAL A 54 0.42 9.22 -2.69
C VAL A 54 -1.03 8.79 -2.59
N THR A 55 -1.84 9.66 -1.99
CA THR A 55 -3.30 9.48 -1.93
C THR A 55 -3.94 9.78 -3.28
N VAL A 56 -4.81 8.90 -3.77
CA VAL A 56 -5.53 9.09 -5.06
C VAL A 56 -7.04 9.27 -4.90
N ILE A 57 -7.55 9.11 -3.68
CA ILE A 57 -8.96 9.36 -3.34
C ILE A 57 -9.12 10.68 -2.59
N SER A 58 -10.37 11.14 -2.49
CA SER A 58 -10.67 12.38 -1.77
C SER A 58 -10.38 12.26 -0.27
N ALA A 59 -9.97 13.38 0.32
CA ALA A 59 -9.68 13.52 1.75
C ALA A 59 -10.82 13.03 2.67
N LYS A 60 -12.08 13.21 2.24
CA LYS A 60 -13.28 12.80 2.98
C LYS A 60 -13.40 11.28 3.11
N LEU A 61 -12.87 10.53 2.14
CA LEU A 61 -12.91 9.07 2.14
C LEU A 61 -11.75 8.45 2.93
N LEU A 62 -10.68 9.21 3.15
CA LEU A 62 -9.56 8.83 4.02
C LEU A 62 -9.82 9.12 5.50
N ASP A 63 -10.97 9.72 5.82
CA ASP A 63 -11.28 10.11 7.19
C ASP A 63 -11.56 8.88 8.08
N ARG A 64 -10.90 8.85 9.23
CA ARG A 64 -10.89 7.70 10.15
C ARG A 64 -12.29 7.29 10.59
N GLU A 65 -13.19 8.25 10.77
CA GLU A 65 -14.56 8.01 11.22
C GLU A 65 -15.43 7.35 10.13
N ILE A 66 -15.13 7.62 8.87
CA ILE A 66 -15.79 7.02 7.71
C ILE A 66 -15.33 5.57 7.53
N LEU A 67 -14.04 5.27 7.75
CA LEU A 67 -13.48 3.92 7.62
C LEU A 67 -14.05 2.91 8.64
N VAL A 68 -14.34 3.36 9.86
CA VAL A 68 -14.80 2.50 10.98
C VAL A 68 -16.30 2.20 10.93
N SER A 69 -17.10 3.01 10.22
CA SER A 69 -18.57 2.88 10.18
C SER A 69 -19.07 1.67 9.39
N ASN A 70 -18.23 1.05 8.54
CA ASN A 70 -18.49 -0.26 7.94
C ASN A 70 -18.15 -1.38 8.93
N LYS A 71 -18.80 -1.41 10.10
CA LYS A 71 -18.63 -2.52 11.06
C LYS A 71 -19.18 -3.80 10.45
N SER A 72 -18.28 -4.64 9.95
CA SER A 72 -18.54 -6.05 9.67
C SER A 72 -19.08 -6.72 10.94
N SER A 73 -20.31 -7.23 10.83
CA SER A 73 -20.96 -8.09 11.82
C SER A 73 -19.99 -9.17 12.29
N HIS A 74 -19.77 -9.24 13.60
CA HIS A 74 -18.96 -10.25 14.27
C HIS A 74 -19.40 -11.67 13.86
N ARG A 75 -18.55 -12.39 13.12
CA ARG A 75 -18.46 -13.85 13.14
C ARG A 75 -17.01 -14.31 12.95
N ASN A 76 -16.34 -14.69 14.04
CA ASN A 76 -15.27 -15.72 14.00
C ASN A 76 -15.95 -17.09 13.82
N PRO A 77 -15.38 -18.16 13.21
CA PRO A 77 -13.99 -18.70 13.36
C PRO A 77 -13.49 -19.46 12.06
N PRO A 78 -12.60 -20.50 12.03
CA PRO A 78 -11.56 -20.98 12.95
C PRO A 78 -10.12 -21.03 12.32
N SER A 79 -9.18 -21.52 13.12
CA SER A 79 -7.72 -21.73 12.92
C SER A 79 -7.22 -22.37 11.60
N GLY A 80 -5.98 -22.04 11.23
CA GLY A 80 -5.17 -22.64 10.14
C GLY A 80 -5.12 -21.72 8.90
N THR A 81 -4.04 -21.49 8.17
CA THR A 81 -2.77 -22.20 8.03
C THR A 81 -1.77 -21.26 7.32
N GLU A 82 -0.49 -21.42 7.66
CA GLU A 82 0.74 -21.22 6.88
C GLU A 82 1.10 -19.99 5.99
N HIS A 83 2.26 -19.42 6.36
CA HIS A 83 3.47 -19.11 5.56
C HIS A 83 3.43 -18.09 4.39
N GLY A 84 4.38 -17.16 4.44
CA GLY A 84 4.79 -16.30 3.32
C GLY A 84 6.07 -15.54 3.65
N LEU A 85 7.18 -16.29 3.78
CA LEU A 85 8.54 -15.76 3.93
C LEU A 85 8.97 -15.14 2.59
N CYS A 86 9.21 -13.84 2.53
CA CYS A 86 9.77 -13.21 1.33
C CYS A 86 11.24 -13.66 1.20
N THR A 87 11.56 -14.44 0.18
CA THR A 87 12.96 -14.73 -0.22
C THR A 87 13.20 -14.05 -1.56
N ALA A 88 14.22 -13.21 -1.65
CA ALA A 88 14.74 -12.67 -2.90
C ALA A 88 15.59 -13.75 -3.58
N GLY A 89 15.41 -13.91 -4.90
CA GLY A 89 16.24 -14.75 -5.76
C GLY A 89 16.97 -13.88 -6.77
#